data_AF-A0AAV0WHH2-F1
#
_entry.id   AF-A0AAV0WHH2-F1
#
_cell.length_a   1.000
_cell.length_b   1.000
_cell.length_c   1.000
_cell.angle_alpha   90.00
_cell.angle_beta   90.00
_cell.angle_gamma   90.00
#
_symmetry.space_group_name_H-M   'P 1'
#
loop_
_entity.id
_entity.type
_entity.pdbx_description
1 polymer ?
#
loop_
_entity_poly.entity_id
_entity_poly.type
_entity_poly.pdbx_seq_one_letter_code
_entity_poly.pdbx_strand_id
1 'polypeptide(L)'
;MTLVQSLGLIEEAEKCIEQVQGPLGVAVKEKMHSVLHKNPGLDCLKLIRDTHCEINGVIFPAELTALDIANMKFAPITSVEVECSFSRYKSVLRPNRRSFNFENLSMYMVSHCFQDQDSQNE
;
A
#
# COMPACT_ATOMS: atom_id res chain seq x y z
N MET A 1 -0.32 -8.84 3.43
CA MET A 1 1.02 -8.23 3.57
C MET A 1 0.87 -6.93 4.33
N THR A 2 1.69 -6.67 5.35
CA THR A 2 1.65 -5.40 6.11
C THR A 2 2.43 -4.31 5.40
N LEU A 3 2.16 -3.04 5.73
CA LEU A 3 2.94 -1.90 5.24
C LEU A 3 4.45 -2.08 5.49
N VAL A 4 4.81 -2.61 6.66
CA VAL A 4 6.20 -2.92 7.04
C VAL A 4 6.82 -3.92 6.09
N GLN A 5 6.13 -5.03 5.81
CA GLN A 5 6.61 -6.06 4.89
C GLN A 5 6.75 -5.53 3.47
N SER A 6 5.76 -4.78 2.99
CA SER A 6 5.75 -4.22 1.64
C SER A 6 6.87 -3.21 1.41
N LEU A 7 7.13 -2.31 2.38
CA LEU A 7 8.27 -1.38 2.30
C LEU A 7 9.60 -2.12 2.33
N GLY A 8 9.72 -3.19 3.13
CA GLY A 8 10.92 -4.02 3.17
C GLY A 8 11.26 -4.63 1.80
N LEU A 9 10.26 -5.09 1.04
CA LEU A 9 10.46 -5.59 -0.32
C LEU A 9 10.95 -4.51 -1.29
N ILE A 10 10.45 -3.28 -1.16
CA ILE A 10 10.90 -2.14 -1.97
C ILE A 10 12.36 -1.81 -1.65
N GLU A 11 12.71 -1.73 -0.37
CA GLU A 11 14.09 -1.44 0.06
C GLU A 11 15.07 -2.54 -0.35
N GLU A 12 14.64 -3.80 -0.32
CA GLU A 12 15.42 -4.92 -0.85
C GLU A 12 15.62 -4.80 -2.37
N ALA A 13 14.56 -4.48 -3.11
CA ALA A 13 14.64 -4.26 -4.55
C ALA A 13 15.57 -3.08 -4.90
N GLU A 14 15.46 -1.97 -4.18
CA GLU A 14 16.38 -0.82 -4.29
C GLU A 14 17.83 -1.28 -4.10
N LYS A 15 18.11 -2.02 -3.02
CA LYS A 15 19.45 -2.55 -2.72
C LYS A 15 19.98 -3.47 -3.82
N CYS A 16 19.12 -4.29 -4.43
CA CYS A 16 19.50 -5.14 -5.56
C CYS A 16 19.84 -4.31 -6.80
N ILE A 17 19.04 -3.28 -7.11
CA ILE A 17 19.27 -2.38 -8.24
C ILE A 17 20.57 -1.59 -8.05
N GLU A 18 20.89 -1.18 -6.81
CA GLU A 18 22.12 -0.47 -6.51
C GLU A 18 23.40 -1.26 -6.79
N GLN A 19 23.33 -2.59 -6.82
CA GLN A 19 24.48 -3.44 -7.11
C GLN A 19 24.74 -3.61 -8.62
N VAL A 20 23.78 -3.21 -9.47
CA VAL A 20 23.89 -3.38 -10.92
C VAL A 20 25.00 -2.48 -11.47
N GLN A 21 25.89 -3.04 -12.28
CA GLN A 21 27.01 -2.33 -12.90
C GLN A 21 26.77 -2.11 -14.40
N GLY A 22 27.62 -1.26 -15.00
CA GLY A 22 27.60 -0.95 -16.43
C GLY A 22 26.67 0.21 -16.80
N PRO A 23 26.74 0.69 -18.05
CA PRO A 23 26.04 1.90 -18.50
C PRO A 23 24.52 1.77 -18.41
N LEU A 24 23.96 0.58 -18.68
CA LEU A 24 22.53 0.33 -18.49
C LEU A 24 22.14 0.33 -17.00
N GLY A 25 23.01 -0.20 -16.13
CA GLY A 25 22.80 -0.17 -14.68
C GLY A 25 22.70 1.25 -14.13
N VAL A 26 23.56 2.15 -14.61
CA VAL A 26 23.50 3.58 -14.25
C VAL A 26 22.15 4.18 -14.66
N ALA A 27 21.71 3.96 -15.90
CA ALA A 27 20.43 4.48 -16.38
C ALA A 27 19.23 3.94 -15.57
N VAL A 28 19.27 2.67 -15.16
CA VAL A 28 18.22 2.07 -14.32
C VAL A 28 18.21 2.69 -12.91
N LYS A 29 19.37 2.88 -12.27
CA LYS A 29 19.47 3.53 -10.96
C LYS A 29 18.98 4.97 -11.00
N GLU A 30 19.39 5.75 -12.00
CA GLU A 30 18.92 7.13 -12.18
C GLU A 30 17.40 7.18 -12.35
N LYS A 31 16.83 6.25 -13.11
CA LYS A 31 15.38 6.15 -13.27
C LYS A 31 14.69 5.80 -11.95
N MET A 32 15.22 4.83 -11.20
CA MET A 32 14.70 4.43 -9.90
C MET A 32 14.70 5.62 -8.93
N HIS A 33 15.84 6.27 -8.72
CA HIS A 33 15.94 7.46 -7.87
C HIS A 33 14.98 8.56 -8.32
N SER A 34 14.88 8.83 -9.62
CA SER A 34 13.97 9.85 -10.15
C SER A 34 12.50 9.54 -9.86
N VAL A 35 12.08 8.27 -9.96
CA VAL A 35 10.71 7.85 -9.67
C VAL A 35 10.41 7.94 -8.17
N LEU A 36 11.29 7.43 -7.32
CA LEU A 36 11.11 7.44 -5.88
C LEU A 36 11.11 8.87 -5.33
N HIS A 37 12.03 9.71 -5.77
CA HIS A 37 12.12 11.12 -5.36
C HIS A 37 10.88 11.94 -5.74
N LYS A 38 10.22 11.60 -6.85
CA LYS A 38 8.98 12.26 -7.29
C LYS A 38 7.74 11.80 -6.51
N ASN A 39 7.87 10.84 -5.61
CA ASN A 39 6.77 10.33 -4.80
C ASN A 39 6.94 10.71 -3.32
N PRO A 40 6.58 11.94 -2.92
CA PRO A 40 6.65 12.35 -1.50
C PRO A 40 5.73 11.53 -0.59
N GLY A 41 4.69 10.88 -1.15
CA GLY A 41 3.81 9.99 -0.39
C GLY A 41 4.54 8.74 0.13
N LEU A 42 5.61 8.29 -0.54
CA LEU A 42 6.43 7.18 -0.06
C LEU A 42 7.14 7.53 1.27
N ASP A 43 7.58 8.77 1.43
CA ASP A 43 8.23 9.23 2.67
C ASP A 43 7.23 9.26 3.83
N CYS A 44 5.99 9.69 3.59
CA CYS A 44 4.91 9.60 4.57
C CYS A 44 4.65 8.15 5.00
N LEU A 45 4.63 7.20 4.05
CA LEU A 45 4.44 5.78 4.36
C LEU A 45 5.61 5.19 5.18
N LYS A 46 6.85 5.60 4.90
CA LYS A 46 8.02 5.22 5.71
C LYS A 46 7.90 5.72 7.15
N LEU A 47 7.40 6.93 7.35
CA LEU A 47 7.14 7.51 8.68
C LEU A 47 6.07 6.71 9.47
N ILE A 48 4.99 6.33 8.79
CA ILE A 48 3.92 5.49 9.34
C ILE A 48 4.46 4.13 9.76
N ARG A 49 5.28 3.50 8.89
CA ARG A 49 5.98 2.25 9.21
C ARG A 49 6.85 2.39 10.46
N ASP A 50 7.66 3.43 10.56
CA ASP A 50 8.59 3.62 11.67
C ASP A 50 7.86 3.68 13.02
N THR A 51 6.63 4.20 13.02
CA THR A 51 5.76 4.22 14.20
C THR A 51 5.21 2.86 14.55
N HIS A 52 4.83 2.07 13.54
CA HIS A 52 4.45 0.67 13.75
C HIS A 52 5.61 -0.21 14.23
N CYS A 53 6.86 0.19 13.95
CA CYS A 53 8.07 -0.46 14.44
C CYS A 53 8.56 0.08 15.80
N GLU A 54 7.77 0.94 16.46
CA GLU A 54 8.11 1.56 17.76
C GLU A 54 9.43 2.35 17.74
N ILE A 55 9.81 2.92 16.58
CA ILE A 55 10.98 3.80 16.50
C ILE A 55 10.66 5.11 17.24
N ASN A 56 11.42 5.40 18.30
CA ASN A 56 11.21 6.60 19.12
C ASN A 56 11.53 7.89 18.34
N GLY A 57 10.74 8.95 18.58
CA GLY A 57 11.04 10.30 18.09
C GLY A 57 10.48 10.64 16.70
N VAL A 58 9.55 9.83 16.17
CA VAL A 58 8.88 10.09 14.90
C VAL A 58 7.93 11.29 15.02
N ILE A 59 8.15 12.33 14.22
CA ILE A 59 7.31 13.54 14.18
C ILE A 59 6.40 13.45 12.95
N PHE A 60 5.08 13.35 13.17
CA PHE A 60 4.11 13.38 12.08
C PHE A 60 3.70 14.79 11.69
N PRO A 61 3.29 14.99 10.42
CA PRO A 61 2.44 16.12 10.05
C PRO A 61 1.21 16.15 10.96
N ALA A 62 0.77 17.35 11.36
CA ALA A 62 -0.36 17.54 12.29
C ALA A 62 -1.72 17.00 11.75
N GLU A 63 -1.75 16.52 10.52
CA GLU A 63 -2.93 16.08 9.78
C GLU A 63 -3.32 14.62 10.06
N LEU A 64 -2.41 13.79 10.60
CA LEU A 64 -2.67 12.38 10.88
C LEU A 64 -2.92 12.12 12.37
N THR A 65 -4.05 11.52 12.70
CA THR A 65 -4.33 11.07 14.06
C THR A 65 -3.68 9.72 14.36
N ALA A 66 -3.54 9.38 15.66
CA ALA A 66 -3.05 8.07 16.07
C ALA A 66 -3.91 6.91 15.51
N LEU A 67 -5.22 7.13 15.35
CA LEU A 67 -6.13 6.15 14.76
C LEU A 67 -5.88 5.97 13.26
N ASP A 68 -5.61 7.07 12.53
CA ASP A 68 -5.28 7.00 11.10
C ASP A 68 -4.00 6.19 10.89
N ILE A 69 -2.97 6.44 11.70
CA ILE A 69 -1.72 5.68 11.68
C ILE A 69 -2.00 4.20 11.98
N ALA A 70 -2.76 3.88 13.03
CA ALA A 70 -3.11 2.51 13.38
C ALA A 70 -3.81 1.77 12.22
N ASN A 71 -4.71 2.46 11.51
CA ASN A 71 -5.46 1.90 10.39
C ASN A 71 -4.60 1.67 9.12
N MET A 72 -3.44 2.32 9.00
CA MET A 72 -2.54 2.15 7.85
C MET A 72 -1.61 0.94 7.95
N LYS A 73 -1.73 0.10 9.00
CA LYS A 73 -0.94 -1.14 9.17
C LYS A 73 -0.94 -2.05 7.95
N PHE A 74 -2.05 -2.07 7.20
CA PHE A 74 -2.25 -2.90 6.00
C PHE A 74 -2.46 -2.04 4.74
N ALA A 75 -1.97 -0.79 4.74
CA ALA A 75 -2.08 0.07 3.57
C ALA A 75 -1.34 -0.57 2.37
N PRO A 76 -2.02 -0.73 1.21
CA PRO A 76 -1.37 -1.25 0.00
C PRO A 76 -0.41 -0.22 -0.57
N ILE A 77 0.77 -0.67 -1.01
CA ILE A 77 1.80 0.22 -1.59
C ILE A 77 1.81 0.15 -3.11
N THR A 78 1.47 -1.01 -3.67
CA THR A 78 1.55 -1.20 -5.13
C THR A 78 0.28 -0.71 -5.81
N SER A 79 0.43 -0.06 -6.97
CA SER A 79 -0.72 0.40 -7.77
C SER A 79 -1.63 -0.76 -8.17
N VAL A 80 -1.08 -1.97 -8.33
CA VAL A 80 -1.83 -3.18 -8.66
C VAL A 80 -2.82 -3.55 -7.56
N GLU A 81 -2.43 -3.50 -6.29
CA GLU A 81 -3.34 -3.77 -5.16
C GLU A 81 -4.45 -2.72 -5.07
N VAL A 82 -4.09 -1.45 -5.30
CA VAL A 82 -5.03 -0.34 -5.36
C VAL A 82 -6.02 -0.52 -6.51
N GLU A 83 -5.54 -0.76 -7.73
CA GLU A 83 -6.38 -1.01 -8.91
C GLU A 83 -7.28 -2.24 -8.75
N CYS A 84 -6.77 -3.32 -8.14
CA CYS A 84 -7.54 -4.51 -7.83
C CYS A 84 -8.67 -4.19 -6.84
N SER A 85 -8.40 -3.39 -5.80
CA SER A 85 -9.43 -2.93 -4.87
C SER A 85 -10.49 -2.07 -5.57
N PHE A 86 -10.09 -1.13 -6.43
CA PHE A 86 -11.02 -0.31 -7.22
C PHE A 86 -11.81 -1.14 -8.24
N SER A 87 -11.22 -2.18 -8.82
CA SER A 87 -11.91 -3.11 -9.70
C SER A 87 -13.01 -3.88 -8.95
N ARG A 88 -12.73 -4.33 -7.72
CA ARG A 88 -13.75 -4.92 -6.83
C ARG A 88 -14.85 -3.90 -6.52
N TYR A 89 -14.50 -2.66 -6.18
CA TYR A 89 -15.49 -1.60 -5.93
C TYR A 89 -16.33 -1.26 -7.16
N LYS A 90 -15.80 -1.38 -8.39
CA LYS A 90 -16.62 -1.22 -9.59
C LYS A 90 -17.77 -2.23 -9.66
N SER A 91 -17.65 -3.43 -9.07
CA SER A 91 -18.78 -4.38 -9.03
C SER A 91 -19.90 -3.91 -8.08
N VAL A 92 -19.53 -3.18 -7.02
CA VAL A 92 -20.41 -2.65 -5.98
C VAL A 92 -21.07 -1.33 -6.40
N LEU A 93 -20.29 -0.43 -6.99
CA LEU A 93 -20.66 0.99 -7.22
C LEU A 93 -21.19 1.27 -8.63
N ARG A 94 -21.32 0.25 -9.50
CA ARG A 94 -21.89 0.44 -10.84
C ARG A 94 -23.37 0.83 -10.74
N PRO A 95 -23.82 1.88 -11.46
CA PRO A 95 -25.24 2.20 -11.53
C PRO A 95 -26.01 1.01 -12.13
N ASN A 96 -27.23 0.78 -11.64
CA ASN A 96 -28.22 -0.18 -12.17
C ASN A 96 -28.03 -1.70 -11.91
N ARG A 97 -27.36 -2.16 -10.84
CA ARG A 97 -27.37 -3.61 -10.51
C ARG A 97 -28.08 -4.05 -9.23
N ARG A 98 -28.26 -3.15 -8.25
CA ARG A 98 -29.15 -3.32 -7.07
C ARG A 98 -29.04 -2.05 -6.21
N SER A 99 -30.16 -1.53 -5.71
CA SER A 99 -30.12 -0.53 -4.64
C SER A 99 -29.77 -1.25 -3.34
N PHE A 100 -28.57 -1.04 -2.83
CA PHE A 100 -28.23 -1.48 -1.48
C PHE A 100 -28.75 -0.45 -0.47
N ASN A 101 -29.35 -0.92 0.63
CA ASN A 101 -29.37 -0.12 1.84
C ASN A 101 -27.95 -0.14 2.45
N PHE A 102 -27.66 0.77 3.38
CA PHE A 102 -26.32 0.90 3.94
C PHE A 102 -25.82 -0.38 4.62
N GLU A 103 -26.71 -1.10 5.30
CA GLU A 103 -26.41 -2.35 5.99
C GLU A 103 -25.99 -3.46 5.00
N ASN A 104 -26.75 -3.65 3.93
CA ASN A 104 -26.44 -4.63 2.88
C ASN A 104 -25.15 -4.25 2.13
N LEU A 105 -24.91 -2.94 1.92
CA LEU A 105 -23.67 -2.46 1.33
C LEU A 105 -22.46 -2.80 2.23
N SER A 106 -22.59 -2.57 3.53
CA SER A 106 -21.56 -2.88 4.52
C SER A 106 -21.23 -4.38 4.52
N MET A 107 -22.25 -5.24 4.60
CA MET A 107 -22.07 -6.69 4.55
C MET A 107 -21.41 -7.13 3.22
N TYR A 108 -21.87 -6.60 2.10
CA TYR A 108 -21.32 -6.93 0.78
C TYR A 108 -19.85 -6.52 0.65
N MET A 109 -19.51 -5.33 1.14
CA MET A 109 -18.14 -4.81 1.18
C MET A 109 -17.23 -5.70 2.02
N VAL A 110 -17.68 -6.12 3.20
CA VAL A 110 -16.93 -7.06 4.05
C VAL A 110 -16.67 -8.37 3.30
N SER A 111 -17.70 -9.00 2.74
CA SER A 111 -17.55 -10.29 2.04
C SER A 111 -16.68 -10.24 0.78
N HIS A 112 -16.63 -9.11 0.06
CA HIS A 112 -15.89 -9.00 -1.20
C HIS A 112 -14.50 -8.40 -1.05
N CYS A 113 -14.24 -7.62 0.01
CA CYS A 113 -12.96 -6.92 0.19
C CYS A 113 -12.06 -7.57 1.25
N PHE A 114 -12.63 -8.40 2.14
CA PHE A 114 -11.92 -9.10 3.21
C PHE A 114 -12.06 -10.62 3.06
N GLN A 115 -11.95 -11.16 1.84
CA GLN A 115 -11.84 -12.60 1.68
C GLN A 115 -10.58 -13.08 2.41
N ASP A 116 -10.76 -13.94 3.41
CA ASP A 116 -9.67 -14.61 4.11
C ASP A 116 -8.74 -15.28 3.10
N GLN A 117 -7.44 -15.13 3.31
CA GLN A 117 -6.37 -15.75 2.52
C GLN A 117 -6.30 -17.28 2.75
N ASP A 118 -7.37 -17.91 3.25
CA ASP A 118 -7.41 -19.31 3.67
C ASP A 118 -7.73 -20.29 2.52
N SER A 119 -7.55 -19.88 1.26
CA SER A 119 -7.76 -20.76 0.10
C SER A 119 -6.49 -21.05 -0.71
N GLN A 120 -5.31 -20.86 -0.11
CA GLN A 120 -4.06 -21.40 -0.66
C GLN A 120 -3.46 -22.43 0.30
N ASN A 121 -4.19 -23.53 0.57
CA ASN A 121 -3.68 -24.77 1.15
C ASN A 121 -4.68 -25.90 0.85
N GLU A 122 -4.89 -26.23 -0.43
CA GLU A 122 -5.34 -27.54 -0.89
C GLU A 122 -4.54 -27.95 -2.13
#